data_AF-A0A060C3M4-F1
#
_entry.id   AF-A0A060C3M4-F1
#
_cell.length_a   1.000
_cell.length_b   1.000
_cell.length_c   1.000
_cell.angle_alpha   90.00
_cell.angle_beta   90.00
_cell.angle_gamma   90.00
#
_symmetry.space_group_name_H-M   'P 1'
#
loop_
_entity.id
_entity.type
_entity.pdbx_description
1 polymer ?
#
loop_
_entity_poly.entity_id
_entity_poly.type
_entity_poly.pdbx_seq_one_letter_code
_entity_poly.pdbx_strand_id
1 'polypeptide(L)'
;NLRLKGVWNKVPLVLRWLLLITPLVAALATSVEYSGTEFVNEFLRNHEVPLGLVVFGTVGQAVFTLRFVYQWFYSNKRHKSVLPPTFWWISLTGSCIIVVYGILRYDPVLMLGQSVGFISYIRNLMIGYRESPNREE
;
A
#
# COMPACT_ATOMS: atom_id res chain seq x y z
N ASN A 1 13.32 -9.10 2.30
CA ASN A 1 12.50 -10.33 2.20
C ASN A 1 12.88 -11.20 0.98
N LEU A 2 12.91 -10.66 -0.26
CA LEU A 2 13.27 -11.43 -1.47
C LEU A 2 14.72 -11.96 -1.49
N ARG A 3 15.68 -11.23 -0.90
CA ARG A 3 17.08 -11.70 -0.73
C ARG A 3 17.19 -12.86 0.29
N LEU A 4 16.36 -12.85 1.35
CA LEU A 4 16.28 -13.93 2.33
C LEU A 4 15.66 -15.21 1.76
N LYS A 5 14.80 -15.09 0.73
CA LYS A 5 14.18 -16.22 0.03
C LYS A 5 14.93 -16.65 -1.25
N GLY A 6 16.06 -16.02 -1.59
CA GLY A 6 16.84 -16.33 -2.79
C GLY A 6 16.13 -16.06 -4.13
N VAL A 7 14.96 -15.42 -4.13
CA VAL A 7 14.11 -15.27 -5.33
C VAL A 7 14.61 -14.15 -6.25
N TRP A 8 15.40 -13.21 -5.73
CA TRP A 8 15.88 -12.06 -6.50
C TRP A 8 16.59 -12.52 -7.79
N ASN A 9 17.44 -13.54 -7.71
CA ASN A 9 18.22 -14.07 -8.83
C ASN A 9 17.39 -14.77 -9.92
N LYS A 10 16.11 -15.07 -9.66
CA LYS A 10 15.19 -15.69 -10.63
C LYS A 10 14.42 -14.68 -11.48
N VAL A 11 14.46 -13.39 -11.12
CA VAL A 11 13.78 -12.34 -11.88
C VAL A 11 14.60 -12.01 -13.13
N PRO A 12 14.02 -12.13 -14.35
CA PRO A 12 14.74 -11.85 -15.60
C PRO A 12 15.22 -10.41 -15.64
N LEU A 13 16.41 -10.19 -16.23
CA LEU A 13 17.08 -8.90 -16.24
C LEU A 13 16.20 -7.79 -16.85
N VAL A 14 15.47 -8.11 -17.93
CA VAL A 14 14.57 -7.20 -18.63
C VAL A 14 13.48 -6.66 -17.71
N LEU A 15 12.86 -7.52 -16.89
CA LEU A 15 11.80 -7.11 -15.98
C LEU A 15 12.30 -6.18 -14.88
N ARG A 16 13.54 -6.37 -14.41
CA ARG A 16 14.15 -5.48 -13.42
C ARG A 16 14.39 -4.08 -13.99
N TRP A 17 14.94 -4.02 -15.20
CA TRP A 17 15.17 -2.75 -15.88
C TRP A 17 13.86 -2.04 -16.22
N LEU A 18 12.86 -2.76 -16.72
CA LEU A 18 11.54 -2.21 -17.00
C LEU A 18 10.95 -1.55 -15.74
N LEU A 19 10.89 -2.27 -14.62
CA LEU A 19 10.35 -1.76 -13.35
C LEU A 19 11.06 -0.51 -12.84
N LEU A 20 12.37 -0.39 -13.07
CA LEU A 20 13.16 0.76 -12.63
C LEU A 20 13.06 1.94 -13.59
N ILE A 21 13.00 1.68 -14.89
CA ILE A 21 13.00 2.70 -15.94
C ILE A 21 11.64 3.39 -16.04
N THR A 22 10.52 2.68 -15.86
CA THR A 22 9.18 3.29 -16.05
C THR A 22 8.94 4.55 -15.19
N PRO A 23 9.13 4.55 -13.86
CA PRO A 23 8.93 5.76 -13.07
C PRO A 23 9.95 6.86 -13.37
N LEU A 24 11.18 6.47 -13.73
CA LEU A 24 12.25 7.40 -14.10
C LEU A 24 11.95 8.14 -15.40
N VAL A 25 11.53 7.41 -16.43
CA VAL A 25 11.13 7.99 -17.73
C VAL A 25 9.89 8.85 -17.58
N ALA A 26 8.89 8.41 -16.81
CA ALA A 26 7.71 9.22 -16.54
C ALA A 26 8.07 10.53 -15.84
N ALA A 27 8.91 10.49 -14.80
CA ALA A 27 9.36 11.69 -14.10
C ALA A 27 10.18 12.63 -14.99
N LEU A 28 11.06 12.09 -15.84
CA LEU A 28 11.83 12.88 -16.78
C LEU A 28 10.94 13.53 -17.84
N ALA A 29 10.04 12.75 -18.45
CA ALA A 29 9.10 13.25 -19.46
C ALA A 29 8.23 14.39 -18.91
N THR A 30 7.68 14.22 -17.71
CA THR A 30 6.87 15.28 -17.09
C THR A 30 7.71 16.45 -16.62
N SER A 31 8.96 16.26 -16.19
CA SER A 31 9.84 17.36 -15.78
C SER A 31 10.31 18.26 -16.92
N VAL A 32 10.30 17.75 -18.16
CA VAL A 32 10.60 18.54 -19.37
C VAL A 32 9.41 19.44 -19.73
N GLU A 33 8.18 19.00 -19.44
CA GLU A 33 6.95 19.71 -19.81
C GLU A 33 6.35 20.56 -18.68
N TYR A 34 6.54 20.16 -17.41
CA TYR A 34 5.96 20.81 -16.24
C TYR A 34 7.03 21.33 -15.30
N SER A 35 6.96 22.62 -14.96
CA SER A 35 7.76 23.18 -13.87
C SER A 35 7.28 22.62 -12.52
N GLY A 36 8.20 22.43 -11.57
CA GLY A 36 7.84 21.93 -10.23
C GLY A 36 6.79 22.79 -9.52
N THR A 37 6.74 24.09 -9.83
CA THR A 37 5.74 25.04 -9.34
C THR A 37 4.34 24.79 -9.90
N GLU A 38 4.22 24.39 -11.16
CA GLU A 38 2.93 24.05 -11.77
C GLU A 38 2.37 22.75 -11.20
N PHE A 39 3.22 21.74 -11.00
CA PHE A 39 2.83 20.51 -10.32
C PHE A 39 2.24 20.80 -8.92
N VAL A 40 2.91 21.64 -8.13
CA VAL A 40 2.44 21.97 -6.76
C VAL A 40 1.10 22.70 -6.81
N ASN A 41 0.91 23.64 -7.74
CA ASN A 41 -0.36 24.33 -7.88
C ASN A 41 -1.48 23.39 -8.36
N GLU A 42 -1.21 22.53 -9.34
CA GLU A 42 -2.21 21.59 -9.86
C GLU A 42 -2.57 20.49 -8.84
N PHE A 43 -1.61 20.08 -8.01
CA PHE A 43 -1.82 19.05 -7.00
C PHE A 43 -2.43 19.59 -5.70
N LEU A 44 -1.99 20.76 -5.22
CA LEU A 44 -2.44 21.33 -3.93
C LEU A 44 -3.54 22.38 -4.06
N ARG A 45 -3.72 23.01 -5.22
CA ARG A 45 -4.74 24.05 -5.44
C ARG A 45 -5.77 23.63 -6.49
N ASN A 46 -6.03 22.32 -6.58
CA ASN A 46 -7.07 21.81 -7.45
C ASN A 46 -8.47 22.06 -6.86
N HIS A 47 -9.41 22.53 -7.67
CA HIS A 47 -10.80 22.73 -7.24
C HIS A 47 -11.60 21.41 -7.22
N GLU A 48 -11.19 20.42 -8.04
CA GLU A 48 -11.87 19.13 -8.13
C GLU A 48 -11.55 18.20 -6.96
N VAL A 49 -10.36 18.34 -6.37
CA VAL A 49 -9.92 17.53 -5.22
C VAL A 49 -9.49 18.47 -4.09
N PRO A 50 -10.36 18.75 -3.11
CA PRO A 50 -10.03 19.61 -1.99
C PRO A 50 -8.81 19.09 -1.23
N LEU A 51 -7.98 19.98 -0.70
CA LEU A 51 -6.81 19.64 0.12
C LEU A 51 -7.13 18.66 1.26
N GLY A 52 -8.29 18.80 1.88
CA GLY A 52 -8.74 17.86 2.92
C GLY A 52 -8.85 16.42 2.42
N LEU A 53 -9.33 16.23 1.18
CA LEU A 53 -9.44 14.91 0.57
C LEU A 53 -8.05 14.35 0.21
N VAL A 54 -7.13 15.20 -0.27
CA VAL A 54 -5.72 14.83 -0.53
C VAL A 54 -5.04 14.36 0.75
N VAL A 55 -5.17 15.12 1.84
CA VAL A 55 -4.61 14.75 3.14
C VAL A 55 -5.22 13.44 3.64
N PHE A 56 -6.55 13.29 3.53
CA PHE A 56 -7.24 12.08 3.94
C PHE A 56 -6.75 10.83 3.19
N GLY A 57 -6.67 10.91 1.85
CA GLY A 57 -6.13 9.83 1.02
C GLY A 57 -4.67 9.53 1.35
N THR A 58 -3.86 10.56 1.61
CA THR A 58 -2.44 10.41 1.98
C THR A 58 -2.29 9.70 3.32
N VAL A 59 -3.12 10.04 4.33
CA VAL A 59 -3.14 9.35 5.62
C VAL A 59 -3.53 7.88 5.43
N GLY A 60 -4.57 7.59 4.64
CA GLY A 60 -4.97 6.22 4.32
C GLY A 60 -3.84 5.41 3.69
N GLN A 61 -3.15 5.99 2.69
CA GLN A 61 -1.99 5.38 2.05
C GLN A 61 -0.80 5.20 3.01
N ALA A 62 -0.55 6.17 3.90
CA ALA A 62 0.52 6.08 4.89
C ALA A 62 0.26 4.94 5.90
N VAL A 63 -0.96 4.86 6.44
CA VAL A 63 -1.38 3.75 7.33
C VAL A 63 -1.28 2.41 6.59
N PHE A 64 -1.77 2.34 5.35
CA PHE A 64 -1.68 1.13 4.57
C PHE A 64 -0.23 0.71 4.27
N THR A 65 0.67 1.66 4.06
CA THR A 65 2.11 1.39 3.83
C THR A 65 2.82 0.95 5.11
N LEU A 66 2.41 1.49 6.26
CA LEU A 66 2.97 1.16 7.58
C LEU A 66 2.92 -0.35 7.89
N ARG A 67 1.97 -1.09 7.30
CA ARG A 67 1.89 -2.56 7.41
C ARG A 67 3.20 -3.25 7.03
N PHE A 68 3.89 -2.77 5.99
CA PHE A 68 5.14 -3.36 5.52
C PHE A 68 6.31 -2.99 6.43
N VAL A 69 6.30 -1.76 6.95
CA VAL A 69 7.27 -1.31 7.96
C VAL A 69 7.14 -2.15 9.22
N TYR A 70 5.90 -2.37 9.69
CA TYR A 70 5.62 -3.23 10.83
C TYR A 70 6.03 -4.68 10.57
N GLN A 71 5.70 -5.23 9.39
CA GLN A 71 6.10 -6.58 8.98
C GLN A 71 7.62 -6.73 8.97
N TRP A 72 8.34 -5.73 8.47
CA TRP A 72 9.80 -5.75 8.43
C TRP A 72 10.40 -5.69 9.84
N PHE A 73 9.92 -4.79 10.69
CA PHE A 73 10.35 -4.68 12.09
C PHE A 73 10.10 -5.99 12.86
N TYR A 74 8.89 -6.56 12.73
CA TYR A 74 8.53 -7.82 13.36
C TYR A 74 9.38 -9.00 12.84
N SER A 75 9.61 -9.06 11.54
CA SER A 75 10.44 -10.09 10.91
C SER A 75 11.90 -9.99 11.34
N ASN A 76 12.43 -8.77 11.49
CA ASN A 76 13.79 -8.54 11.97
C ASN A 76 13.96 -9.03 13.42
N LYS A 77 12.99 -8.74 14.29
CA LYS A 77 13.02 -9.15 15.70
C LYS A 77 12.91 -10.67 15.90
N ARG A 78 12.25 -11.39 14.99
CA ARG A 78 11.96 -12.83 15.12
C ARG A 78 12.72 -13.72 14.14
N HIS A 79 13.52 -13.15 13.23
CA HIS A 79 14.19 -13.82 12.11
C HIS A 79 13.29 -14.76 11.29
N LYS A 80 11.97 -14.50 11.29
CA LYS A 80 10.97 -15.32 10.59
C LYS A 80 10.15 -14.41 9.67
N SER A 81 9.87 -14.88 8.46
CA SER A 81 9.02 -14.18 7.49
C SER A 81 7.54 -14.53 7.71
N VAL A 82 7.00 -14.18 8.87
CA VAL A 82 5.58 -14.38 9.21
C VAL A 82 4.82 -13.06 9.22
N LEU A 83 3.53 -13.12 8.88
CA LEU A 83 2.61 -11.98 8.92
C LEU A 83 1.90 -11.95 10.28
N PRO A 84 2.20 -10.98 11.16
CA PRO A 84 1.59 -10.88 12.48
C PRO A 84 0.10 -10.49 12.38
N PRO A 85 -0.76 -10.82 13.36
CA PRO A 85 -2.17 -10.39 13.38
C PRO A 85 -2.36 -8.87 13.18
N THR A 86 -1.47 -8.07 13.75
CA THR A 86 -1.45 -6.60 13.61
C THR A 86 -1.27 -6.13 12.17
N PHE A 87 -0.60 -6.91 11.31
CA PHE A 87 -0.49 -6.61 9.87
C PHE A 87 -1.86 -6.55 9.21
N TRP A 88 -2.75 -7.46 9.57
CA TRP A 88 -4.09 -7.54 9.00
C TRP A 88 -4.99 -6.42 9.54
N TRP A 89 -4.86 -6.07 10.82
CA TRP A 89 -5.55 -4.90 11.39
C TRP A 89 -5.13 -3.58 10.72
N ILE A 90 -3.83 -3.33 10.57
CA ILE A 90 -3.33 -2.14 9.87
C ILE A 90 -3.82 -2.10 8.42
N SER A 91 -3.80 -3.26 7.74
CA SER A 91 -4.29 -3.38 6.35
C SER A 91 -5.77 -3.08 6.24
N LEU A 92 -6.59 -3.54 7.19
CA LEU A 92 -8.03 -3.31 7.24
C LEU A 92 -8.35 -1.83 7.49
N THR A 93 -7.66 -1.20 8.45
CA THR A 93 -7.84 0.23 8.73
C THR A 93 -7.42 1.08 7.54
N GLY A 94 -6.25 0.80 6.95
CA GLY A 94 -5.76 1.52 5.77
C GLY A 94 -6.69 1.37 4.58
N SER A 95 -7.13 0.14 4.26
CA SER A 95 -8.05 -0.08 3.13
C SER A 95 -9.42 0.54 3.37
N CYS A 96 -9.93 0.57 4.61
CA CYS A 96 -11.16 1.28 4.95
C CYS A 96 -11.08 2.77 4.60
N ILE A 97 -10.00 3.44 5.03
CA ILE A 97 -9.77 4.86 4.73
C ILE A 97 -9.66 5.08 3.22
N ILE A 98 -8.96 4.20 2.49
CA ILE A 98 -8.79 4.33 1.04
C ILE A 98 -10.11 4.05 0.29
N VAL A 99 -10.95 3.11 0.76
CA VAL A 99 -12.29 2.88 0.20
C VAL A 99 -13.18 4.10 0.40
N VAL A 100 -13.20 4.68 1.59
CA VAL A 100 -13.94 5.92 1.87
C VAL A 100 -13.44 7.06 0.96
N TYR A 101 -12.13 7.20 0.81
CA TYR A 101 -11.53 8.16 -0.13
C TYR A 101 -11.96 7.90 -1.58
N GLY A 102 -11.97 6.64 -2.02
CA GLY A 102 -12.41 6.26 -3.37
C GLY A 102 -13.90 6.56 -3.62
N ILE A 103 -14.75 6.36 -2.61
CA ILE A 103 -16.18 6.74 -2.67
C ILE A 103 -16.31 8.25 -2.83
N LEU A 104 -15.60 9.03 -2.00
CA LEU A 104 -15.64 10.50 -2.06
C LEU A 104 -15.10 11.06 -3.38
N ARG A 105 -14.17 10.34 -4.03
CA ARG A 105 -13.62 10.70 -5.34
C ARG A 105 -14.43 10.13 -6.52
N TYR A 106 -15.47 9.35 -6.27
CA TYR A 106 -16.19 8.58 -7.29
C TYR A 106 -15.24 7.73 -8.16
N ASP A 107 -14.19 7.16 -7.55
CA ASP A 107 -13.20 6.31 -8.22
C ASP A 107 -13.56 4.82 -8.00
N PRO A 108 -14.26 4.18 -8.96
CA PRO A 108 -14.70 2.80 -8.81
C PRO A 108 -13.52 1.81 -8.82
N VAL A 109 -12.42 2.13 -9.51
CA VAL A 109 -11.25 1.24 -9.60
C VAL A 109 -10.57 1.13 -8.24
N LEU A 110 -10.36 2.27 -7.58
CA LEU A 110 -9.77 2.30 -6.25
C LEU A 110 -10.68 1.63 -5.22
N MET A 111 -11.98 1.90 -5.28
CA MET A 111 -12.98 1.30 -4.40
C MET A 111 -13.02 -0.23 -4.53
N LEU A 112 -13.14 -0.76 -5.75
CA LEU A 112 -13.22 -2.19 -6.00
C LEU A 112 -11.91 -2.89 -5.62
N GLY A 113 -10.77 -2.32 -6.01
CA GLY A 113 -9.45 -2.87 -5.70
C GLY A 113 -9.23 -3.03 -4.20
N GLN A 114 -9.57 -2.01 -3.41
CA GLN A 114 -9.40 -2.06 -1.95
C GLN A 114 -10.48 -2.89 -1.25
N SER A 115 -11.69 -2.96 -1.80
CA SER A 115 -12.77 -3.79 -1.23
C SER A 115 -12.44 -5.29 -1.28
N VAL A 116 -11.84 -5.75 -2.37
CA VAL A 116 -11.35 -7.14 -2.47
C VAL A 116 -10.27 -7.41 -1.41
N GLY A 117 -9.36 -6.46 -1.20
CA GLY A 117 -8.38 -6.51 -0.12
C GLY A 117 -9.02 -6.57 1.27
N PHE A 118 -10.03 -5.73 1.51
CA PHE A 118 -10.78 -5.66 2.78
C PHE A 118 -11.38 -7.01 3.17
N ILE A 119 -12.04 -7.70 2.24
CA ILE A 119 -12.59 -9.05 2.47
C ILE A 119 -11.49 -10.05 2.82
N SER A 120 -10.36 -10.00 2.09
CA SER A 120 -9.20 -10.86 2.36
C SER A 120 -8.63 -10.63 3.77
N TYR A 121 -8.56 -9.38 4.23
CA TYR A 121 -8.02 -9.03 5.54
C TYR A 121 -8.93 -9.50 6.68
N ILE A 122 -10.24 -9.32 6.54
CA ILE A 122 -11.23 -9.84 7.50
C ILE A 122 -11.11 -11.37 7.59
N ARG A 123 -11.07 -12.06 6.44
CA ARG A 123 -10.93 -13.51 6.41
C ARG A 123 -9.66 -13.98 7.14
N ASN A 124 -8.52 -13.33 6.90
CA ASN A 124 -7.27 -13.69 7.55
C ASN A 124 -7.28 -13.39 9.07
N LEU A 125 -7.96 -12.32 9.50
CA LEU A 125 -8.18 -12.04 10.92
C LEU A 125 -9.04 -13.12 11.58
N MET A 126 -10.14 -13.54 10.94
CA MET A 126 -11.00 -14.61 11.45
C MET A 126 -10.27 -15.95 11.58
N ILE A 127 -9.42 -16.29 10.60
CA ILE A 127 -8.60 -17.52 10.65
C ILE A 127 -7.62 -17.44 11.83
N GLY A 128 -6.89 -16.32 11.96
CA GLY A 128 -5.94 -16.14 13.07
C GLY A 128 -6.61 -16.14 14.46
N TYR A 129 -7.84 -15.63 14.56
CA TYR A 129 -8.61 -15.69 15.80
C TYR A 129 -9.10 -17.09 16.14
N ARG A 130 -9.42 -17.93 15.14
CA ARG A 130 -9.83 -19.33 15.33
C ARG A 130 -8.68 -20.29 15.63
N GLU A 131 -7.44 -19.95 15.26
CA GLU A 131 -6.26 -20.73 15.61
C GLU A 131 -5.70 -20.41 17.02
N SER A 132 -6.13 -19.29 17.61
CA SER A 132 -5.70 -18.84 18.94
C SER A 132 -6.39 -19.51 20.17
N PRO A 133 -7.59 -20.14 20.10
CA PRO A 133 -8.20 -20.80 21.26
C PRO A 133 -7.63 -22.20 21.55
N ASN A 134 -6.96 -22.85 20.59
CA ASN A 134 -6.47 -24.24 20.71
C ASN A 134 -4.98 -24.35 21.09
N ARG A 135 -4.41 -23.39 21.82
CA ARG A 135 -3.02 -23.46 22.31
C ARG A 135 -2.90 -23.55 23.84
N GLU A 136 -4.00 -23.76 24.55
CA GLU A 136 -4.03 -23.91 26.01
C GLU A 136 -4.78 -25.16 26.50
N GLU A 137 -4.81 -26.24 25.70
CA GLU A 137 -5.12 -27.59 26.19
C GLU A 137 -3.94 -28.55 25.97
#